data_AF-A0A7X1GUN5-F1
#
_entry.id   AF-A0A7X1GUN5-F1
#
_cell.length_a   1.000
_cell.length_b   1.000
_cell.length_c   1.000
_cell.angle_alpha   90.00
_cell.angle_beta   90.00
_cell.angle_gamma   90.00
#
_symmetry.space_group_name_H-M   'P 1'
#
loop_
_entity.id
_entity.type
_entity.pdbx_description
1 polymer ?
#
loop_
_entity_poly.entity_id
_entity_poly.type
_entity_poly.pdbx_seq_one_letter_code
_entity_poly.pdbx_strand_id
1 'polypeptide(L)'
;MSSSYKARYEKLEDKYRLITDNLIEAVFVLDAETLEFDYVNPSIEKISGYKAEEYSRLTVKDRLLPDSYHRILSLLNKAKERYKQGVNDIQTVEVEGVKLTV
;
A
#
# COMPACT_ATOMS: atom_id res chain seq x y z
N MET A 1 16.50 -22.26 15.89
CA MET A 1 15.06 -21.91 15.78
C MET A 1 14.76 -20.74 14.82
N SER A 2 15.69 -19.81 14.53
CA SER A 2 15.45 -18.64 13.64
C SER A 2 15.17 -18.99 12.15
N SER A 3 15.82 -20.02 11.59
CA SER A 3 15.72 -20.35 10.15
C SER A 3 14.31 -20.76 9.69
N SER A 4 13.53 -21.44 10.54
CA SER A 4 12.17 -21.88 10.21
C SER A 4 11.17 -20.74 10.08
N TYR A 5 11.34 -19.64 10.82
CA TYR A 5 10.43 -18.50 10.76
C TYR A 5 10.68 -17.66 9.52
N LYS A 6 11.95 -17.46 9.16
CA LYS A 6 12.34 -16.74 7.95
C LYS A 6 11.82 -17.45 6.68
N ALA A 7 12.03 -18.75 6.57
CA ALA A 7 11.52 -19.53 5.44
C ALA A 7 9.98 -19.50 5.34
N ARG A 8 9.27 -19.45 6.48
CA ARG A 8 7.81 -19.34 6.50
C ARG A 8 7.33 -17.94 6.10
N TYR A 9 8.09 -16.90 6.45
CA TYR A 9 7.84 -15.52 6.06
C TYR A 9 8.04 -15.32 4.55
N GLU A 10 9.19 -15.73 4.02
CA GLU A 10 9.51 -15.65 2.58
C GLU A 10 8.46 -16.39 1.73
N LYS A 11 8.07 -17.60 2.16
CA LYS A 11 7.04 -18.37 1.48
C LYS A 11 5.65 -17.72 1.51
N LEU A 12 5.35 -16.97 2.57
CA LEU A 12 4.09 -16.26 2.71
C LEU A 12 4.08 -14.99 1.84
N GLU A 13 5.20 -14.28 1.81
CA GLU A 13 5.43 -13.12 0.94
C GLU A 13 5.33 -13.51 -0.55
N ASP A 14 6.02 -14.58 -0.97
CA ASP A 14 5.94 -15.11 -2.33
C ASP A 14 4.52 -15.53 -2.71
N LYS A 15 3.78 -16.14 -1.77
CA LYS A 15 2.39 -16.52 -1.97
C LYS A 15 1.50 -15.29 -2.15
N TYR A 16 1.67 -14.26 -1.32
CA TYR A 16 0.90 -13.03 -1.45
C TYR A 16 1.20 -12.35 -2.78
N ARG A 17 2.48 -12.22 -3.16
CA ARG A 17 2.90 -11.65 -4.44
C ARG A 17 2.25 -12.38 -5.62
N LEU A 18 2.28 -13.72 -5.64
CA LEU A 18 1.65 -14.51 -6.70
C LEU A 18 0.14 -14.28 -6.82
N ILE A 19 -0.56 -14.11 -5.70
CA ILE A 19 -2.01 -13.87 -5.69
C ILE A 19 -2.29 -12.47 -6.23
N THR A 20 -1.55 -11.46 -5.78
CA THR A 20 -1.80 -10.06 -6.13
C THR A 20 -1.33 -9.69 -7.53
N ASP A 21 -0.31 -10.35 -8.07
CA ASP A 21 0.20 -10.09 -9.42
C ASP A 21 -0.83 -10.40 -10.52
N ASN A 22 -1.82 -11.25 -10.24
CA ASN A 22 -2.89 -11.60 -11.18
C ASN A 22 -4.20 -10.82 -10.95
N LEU A 23 -4.30 -10.00 -9.90
CA LEU A 23 -5.48 -9.17 -9.65
C LEU A 23 -5.52 -8.01 -10.63
N ILE A 24 -6.71 -7.67 -11.12
CA ILE A 24 -6.91 -6.47 -11.97
C ILE A 24 -6.74 -5.19 -11.15
N GLU A 25 -7.07 -5.25 -9.87
CA GLU A 25 -6.96 -4.13 -8.93
C GLU A 25 -5.51 -3.87 -8.55
N ALA A 26 -5.17 -2.59 -8.38
CA ALA A 26 -3.91 -2.23 -7.77
C ALA A 26 -3.96 -2.52 -6.28
N VAL A 27 -2.96 -3.24 -5.79
CA VAL A 27 -2.75 -3.58 -4.39
C VAL A 27 -1.36 -3.08 -4.01
N PHE A 28 -1.30 -2.36 -2.90
CA PHE A 28 -0.04 -1.90 -2.34
C PHE A 28 -0.02 -2.05 -0.83
N VAL A 29 1.19 -2.12 -0.28
CA VAL A 29 1.49 -2.07 1.14
C VAL A 29 2.37 -0.84 1.37
N LEU A 30 2.12 -0.12 2.45
CA LEU A 30 2.89 1.05 2.83
C LEU A 30 3.36 0.92 4.28
N ASP A 31 4.52 1.50 4.57
CA ASP A 31 4.95 1.72 5.95
C ASP A 31 4.08 2.83 6.55
N ALA A 32 3.46 2.54 7.69
CA ALA A 32 2.49 3.45 8.28
C ALA A 32 3.13 4.73 8.86
N GLU A 33 4.42 4.73 9.17
CA GLU A 33 5.16 5.87 9.71
C GLU A 33 5.75 6.75 8.60
N THR A 34 6.43 6.16 7.62
CA THR A 34 7.08 6.90 6.52
C THR A 34 6.14 7.19 5.35
N LEU A 35 5.08 6.38 5.19
CA LEU A 35 4.17 6.38 4.04
C LEU A 35 4.86 6.04 2.72
N GLU A 36 5.99 5.35 2.79
CA GLU A 36 6.68 4.77 1.63
C GLU A 36 6.02 3.43 1.25
N PHE A 37 6.06 3.09 -0.04
CA PHE A 37 5.49 1.84 -0.53
C PHE A 37 6.47 0.69 -0.36
N ASP A 38 6.11 -0.29 0.47
CA ASP A 38 6.87 -1.54 0.65
C ASP A 38 6.63 -2.54 -0.50
N TYR A 39 5.40 -2.56 -1.01
CA TYR A 39 5.00 -3.42 -2.11
C TYR A 39 3.94 -2.72 -2.96
N VAL A 40 4.02 -2.91 -4.27
CA VAL A 40 3.01 -2.50 -5.25
C VAL A 40 2.93 -3.58 -6.32
N ASN A 41 1.72 -4.08 -6.61
CA ASN A 41 1.55 -5.07 -7.68
C ASN A 41 1.59 -4.44 -9.09
N PRO A 42 1.87 -5.22 -10.15
CA PRO A 42 1.99 -4.70 -11.52
C PRO A 42 0.73 -4.02 -12.07
N SER A 43 -0.46 -4.35 -11.54
CA SER A 43 -1.72 -3.77 -12.02
C SER A 43 -1.85 -2.26 -11.80
N ILE A 44 -1.00 -1.68 -10.95
CA ILE A 44 -0.90 -0.22 -10.81
C ILE A 44 -0.57 0.48 -12.14
N GLU A 45 0.13 -0.17 -13.07
CA GLU A 45 0.52 0.42 -14.36
C GLU A 45 -0.69 0.77 -15.20
N LYS A 46 -1.72 -0.07 -15.20
CA LYS A 46 -2.95 0.17 -15.95
C LYS A 46 -3.76 1.34 -15.41
N ILE A 47 -3.64 1.62 -14.11
CA ILE A 47 -4.38 2.69 -13.43
C ILE A 47 -3.59 4.01 -13.50
N SER A 48 -2.29 3.95 -13.24
CA SER A 48 -1.45 5.12 -13.04
C SER A 48 -0.62 5.52 -14.27
N GLY A 49 -0.32 4.57 -15.16
CA GLY A 49 0.63 4.73 -16.26
C GLY A 49 2.11 4.48 -15.90
N TYR A 50 2.42 4.20 -14.63
CA TYR A 50 3.78 3.95 -14.14
C TYR A 50 3.98 2.48 -13.82
N LYS A 51 5.16 1.94 -14.11
CA LYS A 51 5.51 0.59 -13.65
C LYS A 51 5.56 0.54 -12.13
N ALA A 52 5.36 -0.65 -11.57
CA ALA A 52 5.33 -0.83 -10.11
C ALA A 52 6.61 -0.32 -9.43
N GLU A 53 7.78 -0.52 -10.05
CA GLU A 53 9.09 -0.08 -9.53
C GLU A 53 9.31 1.43 -9.62
N GLU A 54 8.60 2.10 -10.53
CA GLU A 54 8.60 3.55 -10.67
C GLU A 54 7.62 4.17 -9.68
N TYR A 55 6.43 3.56 -9.58
CA TYR A 55 5.37 3.99 -8.68
C TYR A 55 5.79 3.88 -7.21
N SER A 56 6.51 2.83 -6.83
CA SER A 56 6.99 2.65 -5.46
C SER A 56 7.97 3.72 -4.98
N ARG A 57 8.53 4.52 -5.90
CA ARG A 57 9.42 5.66 -5.58
C ARG A 57 8.66 6.97 -5.37
N LEU A 58 7.36 6.99 -5.64
CA LEU A 58 6.49 8.13 -5.39
C LEU A 58 5.99 8.09 -3.95
N THR A 59 5.60 9.24 -3.41
CA THR A 59 4.96 9.29 -2.09
C THR A 59 3.44 9.31 -2.21
N VAL A 60 2.73 8.88 -1.16
CA VAL A 60 1.26 9.00 -1.08
C VAL A 60 0.80 10.45 -1.32
N LYS A 61 1.60 11.44 -0.89
CA LYS A 61 1.33 12.86 -1.09
C LYS A 61 1.41 13.29 -2.56
N ASP A 62 2.33 12.71 -3.34
CA ASP A 62 2.45 13.00 -4.78
C ASP A 62 1.26 12.45 -5.58
N ARG A 63 0.52 11.49 -5.00
CA ARG A 63 -0.54 10.75 -5.68
C ARG A 63 -1.93 11.20 -5.34
N LEU A 64 -2.13 11.93 -4.24
CA LEU A 64 -3.46 12.34 -3.77
C LEU A 64 -3.63 13.85 -3.84
N LEU A 65 -4.85 14.29 -4.14
CA LEU A 65 -5.22 15.70 -3.94
C LEU A 65 -5.13 16.06 -2.44
N PRO A 66 -4.88 17.34 -2.09
CA PRO A 66 -4.64 17.76 -0.71
C PRO A 66 -5.71 17.28 0.28
N ASP A 67 -6.99 17.42 -0.06
CA ASP A 67 -8.09 17.02 0.83
C ASP A 67 -8.14 15.50 1.05
N SER A 68 -7.89 14.72 -0.01
CA SER A 68 -7.79 13.27 0.07
C SER A 68 -6.58 12.83 0.88
N TYR A 69 -5.43 13.49 0.71
CA TYR A 69 -4.23 13.24 1.51
C TYR A 69 -4.49 13.48 3.00
N HIS A 70 -5.08 14.62 3.35
CA HIS A 70 -5.44 14.93 4.74
C HIS A 70 -6.43 13.92 5.33
N ARG A 71 -7.42 13.49 4.52
CA ARG A 71 -8.37 12.45 4.92
C ARG A 71 -7.64 11.15 5.24
N ILE A 72 -6.77 10.67 4.35
CA ILE A 72 -5.99 9.44 4.57
C ILE A 72 -5.13 9.54 5.83
N LEU A 73 -4.41 10.64 6.04
CA LEU A 73 -3.61 10.82 7.26
C LEU A 73 -4.45 10.74 8.54
N SER A 74 -5.64 11.34 8.54
CA SER A 74 -6.56 11.28 9.69
C SER A 74 -7.02 9.84 9.97
N LEU A 75 -7.35 9.09 8.92
CA LEU A 75 -7.76 7.70 9.02
C LEU A 75 -6.61 6.81 9.50
N LEU A 76 -5.40 7.02 8.97
CA LEU A 76 -4.22 6.26 9.37
C LEU A 76 -3.87 6.46 10.84
N ASN A 77 -3.93 7.71 11.34
CA ASN A 77 -3.69 8.01 12.75
C ASN A 77 -4.70 7.29 13.67
N LYS A 78 -5.98 7.27 13.29
CA LYS A 78 -7.02 6.53 14.04
C LYS A 78 -6.77 5.02 13.97
N ALA A 79 -6.43 4.50 12.80
CA ALA A 79 -6.14 3.09 12.61
C ALA A 79 -4.93 2.64 13.46
N LYS A 80 -3.86 3.45 13.54
CA LYS A 80 -2.69 3.20 14.41
C LYS A 80 -3.08 3.06 15.87
N GLU A 81 -3.90 3.97 16.40
CA GLU A 81 -4.33 3.90 17.81
C GLU A 81 -5.19 2.67 18.08
N ARG A 82 -6.07 2.30 17.15
CA ARG A 82 -6.88 1.07 17.26
C ARG A 82 -6.02 -0.20 17.14
N TYR A 83 -5.02 -0.20 16.27
CA TYR A 83 -4.08 -1.30 16.14
C TYR A 83 -3.30 -1.56 17.43
N LYS A 84 -2.84 -0.49 18.12
CA LYS A 84 -2.22 -0.60 19.45
C LYS A 84 -3.14 -1.23 20.51
N GLN A 85 -4.45 -1.14 20.33
CA GLN A 85 -5.46 -1.77 21.19
C GLN A 85 -5.80 -3.21 20.74
N GLY A 86 -5.08 -3.76 19.76
CA GLY A 86 -5.31 -5.10 19.21
C GLY A 86 -6.48 -5.19 18.25
N VAL A 87 -7.02 -4.06 17.78
CA VAL A 87 -8.14 -4.01 16.84
C VAL A 87 -7.60 -3.84 15.43
N ASN A 88 -7.89 -4.81 14.56
CA ASN A 88 -7.62 -4.67 13.14
C ASN A 88 -8.75 -3.85 12.48
N ASP A 89 -8.39 -2.78 11.77
CA ASP A 89 -9.35 -1.82 11.23
C ASP A 89 -9.34 -1.86 9.70
N ILE A 90 -10.47 -2.20 9.10
CA ILE A 90 -10.64 -2.25 7.64
C ILE A 90 -11.62 -1.14 7.28
N GLN A 91 -11.18 -0.24 6.41
CA GLN A 91 -11.98 0.89 5.96
C GLN A 91 -11.97 1.00 4.44
N THR A 92 -13.12 1.35 3.88
CA THR A 92 -13.25 1.74 2.48
C THR A 92 -13.40 3.25 2.42
N VAL A 93 -12.54 3.90 1.63
CA VAL A 93 -12.52 5.34 1.48
C VAL A 93 -12.41 5.70 0.00
N GLU A 94 -13.23 6.66 -0.41
CA GLU A 94 -13.08 7.30 -1.71
C GLU A 94 -12.06 8.43 -1.58
N VAL A 95 -11.10 8.43 -2.51
CA VAL A 95 -10.03 9.41 -2.61
C VAL A 95 -9.88 9.86 -4.04
N GLU A 96 -9.50 11.12 -4.19
CA GLU A 96 -9.18 11.72 -5.48
C GLU A 96 -7.67 11.76 -5.66
N GLY A 97 -7.22 11.11 -6.73
CA GLY A 97 -5.82 11.02 -7.09
C GLY A 97 -5.40 12.06 -8.12
N VAL A 98 -4.11 12.41 -8.12
CA VAL A 98 -3.48 13.17 -9.19
C VAL A 98 -3.00 12.20 -10.26
N LYS A 99 -3.45 12.41 -11.50
CA LYS A 99 -2.85 11.72 -12.65
C LYS A 99 -1.55 12.44 -12.99
N LEU A 100 -0.42 11.84 -12.62
CA LEU A 100 0.87 12.31 -13.09
C LEU A 100 0.96 11.95 -14.59
N THR A 101 1.11 12.97 -15.42
CA THR A 101 1.33 12.80 -16.86
C THR A 101 2.84 12.70 -17.06
N VAL A 102 3.29 11.63 -17.70
CA VAL A 102 4.68 11.50 -18.20
C VAL A 102 4.84 12.37 -19.44
#